data_AF-A0A0L9YA88-F1
#
_entry.id   AF-A0A0L9YA88-F1
#
_cell.length_a   1.000
_cell.length_b   1.000
_cell.length_c   1.000
_cell.angle_alpha   90.00
_cell.angle_beta   90.00
_cell.angle_gamma   90.00
#
_symmetry.space_group_name_H-M   'P 1'
#
loop_
_entity.id
_entity.type
_entity.pdbx_description
1 polymer ?
#
loop_
_entity_poly.entity_id
_entity_poly.type
_entity_poly.pdbx_seq_one_letter_code
_entity_poly.pdbx_strand_id
1 'polypeptide(L)'
;MEKVKLSELEKDTIVLVDGNSQINTVFDILEDFEGFKNKKIYTTKEYKANFDAENIINNAIENEYNNGMYEDWDDSIKAYVTEEDIKDLQKIFDRILARNPSSNIAYESDKLIDIDLEKV
;
A
#
# COMPACT_ATOMS: atom_id res chain seq x y z
N MET A 1 8.26 -20.49 5.01
CA MET A 1 8.02 -19.52 3.92
C MET A 1 8.75 -20.02 2.70
N GLU A 2 8.08 -20.04 1.56
CA GLU A 2 8.73 -20.27 0.27
C GLU A 2 9.71 -19.12 0.00
N LYS A 3 10.92 -19.44 -0.47
CA LYS A 3 11.93 -18.46 -0.85
C LYS A 3 12.06 -18.38 -2.37
N VAL A 4 12.42 -17.22 -2.88
CA VAL A 4 12.71 -16.99 -4.31
C VAL A 4 14.19 -16.66 -4.46
N LYS A 5 14.86 -17.18 -5.48
CA LYS A 5 16.28 -16.88 -5.70
C LYS A 5 16.45 -15.50 -6.32
N LEU A 6 17.48 -14.77 -5.91
CA LEU A 6 17.79 -13.47 -6.49
C LEU A 6 18.11 -13.58 -7.98
N SER A 7 18.79 -14.66 -8.40
CA SER A 7 19.15 -14.93 -9.80
C SER A 7 17.95 -15.17 -10.72
N GLU A 8 16.77 -15.48 -10.18
CA GLU A 8 15.54 -15.75 -10.93
C GLU A 8 14.70 -14.48 -11.18
N LEU A 9 15.07 -13.35 -10.57
CA LEU A 9 14.33 -12.09 -10.65
C LEU A 9 14.89 -11.16 -11.72
N GLU A 10 14.00 -10.42 -12.38
CA GLU A 10 14.39 -9.38 -13.34
C GLU A 10 15.04 -8.20 -12.61
N LYS A 11 15.98 -7.53 -13.27
CA LYS A 11 16.81 -6.46 -12.65
C LYS A 11 15.99 -5.27 -12.15
N ASP A 12 14.87 -4.97 -12.80
CA ASP A 12 13.94 -3.89 -12.46
C ASP A 12 12.88 -4.31 -11.42
N THR A 13 12.89 -5.58 -10.99
CA THR A 13 11.98 -6.05 -9.92
C THR A 13 12.19 -5.23 -8.66
N ILE A 14 11.11 -4.67 -8.13
CA ILE A 14 11.12 -3.91 -6.89
C ILE A 14 11.21 -4.85 -5.69
N VAL A 15 12.14 -4.54 -4.78
CA VAL A 15 12.43 -5.30 -3.57
C VAL A 15 12.42 -4.40 -2.34
N LEU A 16 12.06 -4.97 -1.19
CA LEU A 16 12.14 -4.31 0.11
C LEU A 16 13.27 -4.90 0.92
N VAL A 17 14.06 -4.02 1.53
CA VAL A 17 15.16 -4.40 2.41
C VAL A 17 14.75 -4.09 3.85
N ASP A 18 14.83 -5.09 4.71
CA ASP A 18 14.46 -4.95 6.13
C ASP A 18 15.23 -3.81 6.80
N GLY A 19 14.51 -2.93 7.50
CA GLY A 19 15.08 -1.73 8.12
C GLY A 19 15.48 -0.60 7.15
N ASN A 20 15.16 -0.70 5.85
CA ASN A 20 15.34 0.38 4.87
C ASN A 20 13.98 0.97 4.48
N SER A 21 13.87 2.30 4.52
CA SER A 21 12.66 3.03 4.08
C SER A 21 12.66 3.35 2.58
N GLN A 22 13.77 3.12 1.88
CA GLN A 22 13.88 3.34 0.45
C GLN A 22 13.46 2.11 -0.35
N ILE A 23 12.83 2.36 -1.50
CA ILE A 23 12.52 1.35 -2.51
C ILE A 23 13.82 1.00 -3.22
N ASN A 24 14.12 -0.29 -3.38
CA ASN A 24 15.27 -0.78 -4.13
C ASN A 24 14.79 -1.69 -5.26
N THR A 25 15.65 -1.91 -6.24
CA THR A 25 15.48 -2.89 -7.30
C THR A 25 16.49 -4.02 -7.13
N VAL A 26 16.27 -5.15 -7.81
CA VAL A 26 17.29 -6.22 -7.89
C VAL A 26 18.61 -5.67 -8.42
N PHE A 27 18.59 -4.74 -9.38
CA PHE A 27 19.79 -4.07 -9.88
C PHE A 27 20.57 -3.36 -8.78
N ASP A 28 19.90 -2.62 -7.89
CA ASP A 28 20.56 -1.92 -6.77
C ASP A 28 21.24 -2.92 -5.81
N ILE A 29 20.62 -4.08 -5.59
CA ILE A 29 21.21 -5.15 -4.78
C ILE A 29 22.45 -5.74 -5.45
N LEU A 30 22.45 -5.86 -6.78
CA LEU A 30 23.59 -6.39 -7.53
C LEU A 30 24.76 -5.41 -7.59
N GLU A 31 24.48 -4.11 -7.74
CA GLU A 31 25.50 -3.06 -7.80
C GLU A 31 26.18 -2.83 -6.43
N ASP A 32 25.43 -2.89 -5.33
CA ASP A 32 25.97 -2.77 -3.95
C ASP A 32 25.78 -4.07 -3.13
N PHE A 33 26.20 -5.19 -3.70
CA PHE A 33 26.04 -6.50 -3.08
C PHE A 33 26.58 -6.57 -1.65
N GLU A 34 27.75 -5.98 -1.40
CA GLU A 34 28.40 -5.99 -0.10
C GLU A 34 27.58 -5.24 0.97
N GLY A 35 26.90 -4.16 0.58
CA GLY A 35 26.00 -3.40 1.46
C GLY A 35 24.70 -4.13 1.81
N PHE A 36 24.27 -5.10 1.00
CA PHE A 36 22.98 -5.78 1.13
C PHE A 36 23.07 -7.26 1.55
N LYS A 37 24.20 -7.95 1.36
CA LYS A 37 24.34 -9.41 1.55
C LYS A 37 23.89 -9.98 2.90
N ASN A 38 23.95 -9.17 3.97
CA ASN A 38 23.57 -9.59 5.32
C ASN A 38 22.17 -9.10 5.74
N LYS A 39 21.47 -8.40 4.85
CA LYS A 39 20.13 -7.89 5.11
C LYS A 39 19.09 -8.89 4.61
N LYS A 40 17.91 -8.88 5.23
CA LYS A 40 16.77 -9.61 4.69
C LYS A 40 16.16 -8.78 3.58
N ILE A 41 16.00 -9.39 2.41
CA ILE A 41 15.45 -8.77 1.22
C ILE A 41 14.21 -9.55 0.82
N TYR A 42 13.14 -8.86 0.47
CA TYR A 42 11.87 -9.45 0.11
C TYR A 42 11.44 -9.02 -1.28
N THR A 43 10.79 -9.92 -2.02
CA THR A 43 9.94 -9.52 -3.15
C THR A 43 8.78 -8.69 -2.62
N THR A 44 8.12 -7.96 -3.52
CA THR A 44 7.05 -7.05 -3.15
C THR A 44 5.70 -7.46 -3.72
N LYS A 45 4.66 -7.10 -2.97
CA LYS A 45 3.29 -6.97 -3.49
C LYS A 45 2.93 -5.50 -3.51
N GLU A 46 2.38 -5.05 -4.64
CA GLU A 46 1.83 -3.71 -4.76
C GLU A 46 0.51 -3.62 -3.99
N TYR A 47 0.43 -2.64 -3.11
CA TYR A 47 -0.82 -2.16 -2.54
C TYR A 47 -1.15 -0.80 -3.15
N LYS A 48 -2.34 -0.66 -3.75
CA LYS A 48 -2.82 0.60 -4.28
C LYS A 48 -3.83 1.19 -3.31
N ALA A 49 -3.66 2.45 -2.94
CA ALA A 49 -4.61 3.13 -2.10
C ALA A 49 -5.98 3.11 -2.80
N ASN A 50 -6.99 2.68 -2.06
CA ASN A 50 -8.37 2.61 -2.51
C ASN A 50 -9.23 3.32 -1.47
N PHE A 51 -9.80 4.45 -1.85
CA PHE A 51 -10.68 5.23 -0.98
C PHE A 51 -12.11 4.80 -1.24
N ASP A 52 -12.72 4.19 -0.24
CA ASP A 52 -14.11 3.77 -0.28
C ASP A 52 -14.98 4.91 0.31
N ALA A 53 -15.79 5.52 -0.55
CA ALA A 53 -16.56 6.70 -0.16
C ALA A 53 -17.57 6.41 0.96
N GLU A 54 -18.23 5.24 0.94
CA GLU A 54 -19.21 4.86 1.94
C GLU A 54 -18.53 4.67 3.31
N ASN A 55 -17.42 3.94 3.35
CA ASN A 55 -16.64 3.76 4.57
C ASN A 55 -16.09 5.08 5.11
N ILE A 56 -15.64 5.98 4.24
CA ILE A 56 -15.15 7.31 4.66
C ILE A 56 -16.27 8.12 5.31
N ILE A 57 -17.48 8.14 4.73
CA ILE A 57 -18.64 8.82 5.29
C ILE A 57 -19.02 8.20 6.63
N ASN A 58 -19.11 6.87 6.71
CA ASN A 58 -19.45 6.16 7.93
C ASN A 58 -18.45 6.43 9.05
N ASN A 59 -17.15 6.40 8.76
CA ASN A 59 -16.09 6.73 9.71
C ASN A 59 -16.19 8.20 10.18
N ALA A 60 -16.54 9.13 9.29
CA ALA A 60 -16.71 10.53 9.65
C ALA A 60 -17.90 10.73 10.61
N ILE A 61 -19.02 10.04 10.35
CA ILE A 61 -20.20 10.07 11.22
C ILE A 61 -19.89 9.43 12.58
N GLU A 62 -19.20 8.29 12.60
CA GLU A 62 -18.78 7.61 13.82
C GLU A 62 -17.83 8.47 14.68
N ASN A 63 -16.92 9.21 14.04
CA ASN A 63 -16.04 10.14 14.75
C ASN A 63 -16.82 11.25 15.45
N GLU A 64 -17.86 11.81 14.83
CA GLU A 64 -18.73 12.82 15.47
C GLU A 64 -19.58 12.22 16.59
N TYR A 65 -20.07 10.99 16.42
CA TYR A 65 -20.71 10.25 17.51
C TYR A 65 -19.79 10.12 18.72
N ASN A 66 -18.53 9.70 18.50
CA ASN A 66 -17.51 9.61 19.54
C ASN A 66 -17.14 10.97 20.16
N ASN A 67 -17.40 12.08 19.47
CA ASN A 67 -17.22 13.45 19.99
C ASN A 67 -18.40 13.95 20.84
N GLY A 68 -19.41 13.12 21.10
CA GLY A 68 -20.50 13.42 22.03
C GLY A 68 -21.76 13.98 21.39
N MET A 69 -22.01 13.67 20.11
CA MET A 69 -23.31 13.91 19.50
C MET A 69 -24.43 13.14 20.22
N TYR A 70 -25.66 13.65 20.13
CA TYR A 70 -26.83 13.06 20.80
C TYR A 70 -27.22 11.71 20.18
N GLU A 71 -27.92 10.87 20.95
CA GLU A 71 -28.40 9.56 20.52
C GLU A 71 -29.22 9.63 19.21
N ASP A 72 -29.08 8.59 18.38
CA ASP A 72 -29.79 8.38 17.11
C ASP A 72 -29.54 9.42 16.00
N TRP A 73 -28.62 10.38 16.24
CA TRP A 73 -28.23 11.36 15.22
C TRP A 73 -27.54 10.71 14.03
N ASP A 74 -26.67 9.73 14.27
CA ASP A 74 -25.89 9.06 13.24
C ASP A 74 -26.79 8.26 12.29
N ASP A 75 -27.76 7.51 12.82
CA ASP A 75 -28.77 6.81 12.04
C ASP A 75 -29.62 7.78 11.22
N SER A 76 -29.98 8.93 11.80
CA SER A 76 -30.73 9.97 11.10
C SER A 76 -29.95 10.51 9.91
N ILE A 77 -28.66 10.82 10.06
CA ILE A 77 -27.82 11.33 8.96
C ILE A 77 -27.55 10.25 7.92
N LYS A 78 -27.22 9.02 8.34
CA LYS A 78 -26.99 7.89 7.43
C LYS A 78 -28.20 7.66 6.53
N ALA A 79 -29.43 7.82 7.04
CA ALA A 79 -30.65 7.66 6.26
C ALA A 79 -30.84 8.72 5.15
N TYR A 80 -30.17 9.89 5.25
CA TYR A 80 -30.20 10.92 4.21
C TYR A 80 -29.06 10.79 3.19
N VAL A 81 -28.04 9.97 3.45
CA VAL A 81 -26.97 9.70 2.48
C VAL A 81 -27.51 8.78 1.40
N THR A 82 -27.53 9.26 0.16
CA THR A 82 -28.04 8.47 -0.96
C THR A 82 -26.91 7.73 -1.69
N GLU A 83 -27.28 6.70 -2.46
CA GLU A 83 -26.33 6.06 -3.38
C GLU A 83 -25.74 7.03 -4.41
N GLU A 84 -26.47 8.07 -4.80
CA GLU A 84 -25.98 9.07 -5.75
C GLU A 84 -24.87 9.92 -5.13
N ASP A 85 -25.04 10.33 -3.87
CA ASP A 85 -24.01 11.04 -3.10
C ASP A 85 -22.73 10.20 -2.98
N ILE A 86 -22.87 8.90 -2.65
CA ILE A 86 -21.75 7.96 -2.55
C ILE A 86 -21.03 7.84 -3.90
N LYS A 87 -21.78 7.67 -5.00
CA LYS A 87 -21.22 7.57 -6.36
C LYS A 87 -20.48 8.84 -6.77
N ASP A 88 -20.99 10.01 -6.45
CA ASP A 88 -20.35 11.27 -6.79
C ASP A 88 -19.08 11.54 -5.96
N LEU A 89 -19.09 11.19 -4.68
CA LEU A 89 -17.89 11.23 -3.84
C LEU A 89 -16.83 10.22 -4.32
N GLN A 90 -17.25 9.01 -4.70
CA GLN A 90 -16.33 8.00 -5.24
C GLN A 90 -15.62 8.51 -6.50
N LYS A 91 -16.35 9.14 -7.44
CA LYS A 91 -15.74 9.76 -8.64
C LYS A 91 -14.68 10.81 -8.27
N ILE A 92 -14.89 11.57 -7.19
CA ILE A 92 -13.91 12.56 -6.73
C ILE A 92 -12.65 11.86 -6.23
N PHE A 93 -12.78 10.81 -5.40
CA PHE A 93 -11.64 10.05 -4.89
C PHE A 93 -10.88 9.35 -6.00
N ASP A 94 -11.57 8.66 -6.91
CA ASP A 94 -10.98 8.00 -8.07
C ASP A 94 -10.18 9.00 -8.91
N ARG A 95 -10.75 10.18 -9.17
CA ARG A 95 -10.07 11.25 -9.90
C ARG A 95 -8.83 11.76 -9.16
N ILE A 96 -8.87 11.89 -7.84
CA ILE A 96 -7.70 12.31 -7.04
C ILE A 96 -6.59 11.26 -7.17
N LEU A 97 -6.91 9.99 -6.96
CA LEU A 97 -5.96 8.87 -7.05
C LEU A 97 -5.38 8.72 -8.47
N ALA A 98 -6.17 8.99 -9.50
CA ALA A 98 -5.74 8.93 -10.90
C ALA A 98 -4.80 10.07 -11.32
N ARG A 99 -4.74 11.20 -10.58
CA ARG A 99 -3.87 12.34 -10.94
C ARG A 99 -2.39 12.00 -10.84
N ASN A 100 -2.02 11.15 -9.90
CA ASN A 100 -0.64 10.70 -9.74
C ASN A 100 -0.60 9.24 -9.29
N PRO A 101 -0.73 8.29 -10.23
CA PRO A 101 -0.84 6.86 -9.92
C PRO A 101 0.39 6.23 -9.27
N SER A 102 1.54 6.91 -9.23
CA SER A 102 2.73 6.40 -8.52
C SER A 102 2.76 6.83 -7.06
N SER A 103 2.02 7.90 -6.69
CA SER A 103 2.00 8.44 -5.32
C SER A 103 0.99 7.76 -4.40
N ASN A 104 0.17 6.85 -4.94
CA ASN A 104 -0.82 6.08 -4.19
C ASN A 104 -0.50 4.58 -4.18
N ILE A 105 0.76 4.20 -4.41
CA ILE A 105 1.25 2.81 -4.33
C ILE A 105 2.15 2.68 -3.11
N ALA A 106 1.92 1.64 -2.33
CA ALA A 106 2.85 1.12 -1.34
C ALA A 106 3.31 -0.28 -1.77
N TYR A 107 4.48 -0.67 -1.30
CA TYR A 107 4.97 -2.03 -1.47
C TYR A 107 4.98 -2.72 -0.11
N GLU A 108 4.47 -3.94 -0.07
CA GLU A 108 4.50 -4.79 1.11
C GLU A 108 5.41 -5.99 0.86
N SER A 109 6.11 -6.45 1.90
CA SER A 109 6.97 -7.63 1.80
C SER A 109 6.13 -8.89 1.51
N ASP A 110 6.54 -9.66 0.51
CA ASP A 110 5.86 -10.90 0.13
C ASP A 110 6.68 -12.16 0.46
N LYS A 111 7.70 -12.46 -0.36
CA LYS A 111 8.54 -13.65 -0.18
C LYS A 111 9.97 -13.23 0.15
N LEU A 112 10.62 -13.98 1.04
CA LEU A 112 12.03 -13.77 1.33
C LEU A 112 12.88 -14.19 0.13
N ILE A 113 13.81 -13.34 -0.25
CA ILE A 113 14.76 -13.60 -1.33
C ILE A 113 15.97 -14.34 -0.74
N ASP A 114 16.36 -15.43 -1.41
CA ASP A 114 17.59 -16.15 -1.18
C ASP A 114 18.68 -15.58 -2.09
N ILE A 115 19.76 -15.08 -1.49
CA ILE A 115 20.89 -14.54 -2.23
C ILE A 115 21.79 -15.71 -2.63
N ASP A 116 21.62 -16.19 -3.86
CA ASP A 116 22.27 -17.40 -4.40
C ASP A 116 23.48 -17.10 -5.32
N LEU A 117 24.04 -15.90 -5.20
CA LEU A 117 25.21 -15.49 -5.98
C LEU A 117 26.50 -15.98 -5.31
N GLU A 118 27.26 -16.81 -6.03
CA GLU A 118 28.64 -17.11 -5.66
C GLU A 118 29.51 -15.87 -5.96
N LYS A 119 30.42 -15.53 -5.03
CA LYS A 119 31.39 -14.43 -5.20
C LYS A 119 32.02 -14.48 -6.60
N VAL A 120 31.87 -13.41 -7.37
CA VAL A 120 32.80 -13.09 -8.47
C VAL A 120 34.05 -12.46 -7.86
#